data_AF-A0A925GN88-F1
#
_entry.id   AF-A0A925GN88-F1
#
_cell.length_a   1.000
_cell.length_b   1.000
_cell.length_c   1.000
_cell.angle_alpha   90.00
_cell.angle_beta   90.00
_cell.angle_gamma   90.00
#
_symmetry.space_group_name_H-M   'P 1'
#
loop_
_entity.id
_entity.type
_entity.pdbx_description
1 polymer ?
#
loop_
_entity_poly.entity_id
_entity_poly.type
_entity_poly.pdbx_seq_one_letter_code
_entity_poly.pdbx_strand_id
1 'polypeptide(L)'
;MQLISYPSPSEWPALLRRPAQDFDRVEPTVAPILQRVRSEGDRAVRDFSRAFDQVHLEDFRVEEETLRAAGSHLSEELKRAIGLAKANLTVFHAAQRGTTERIETMPGVVCWRKSVGIEKVGLYIPGGTAPLFSTVLMLGVPAQLAGCREVILCTPAGKSGIHPAILYAAHLVGIRHVFAVGGAQAIAAMAYGTETVPKVHKIFGPGNQYVTTAKQLVSKEGTAIDMPAGPSEVAVYADDTAVPAFVAADLLSQAEHGVDSQVILVSESAALIGLVREEVEKQLAPLPRRNIAAQALVNSKAILVRNQEEAIDLLNEYAAEHLILAVRNAEAVGERIVNAGSIFLGNYSPEAAGDYASGTNHTLPTNGFAKAYSGVSLDSFVKKITFQQISPRGLRGIGPAVEAMAEAESLGAHKEAVSVRLRSMDQLSTENGQGEAGNGLGAVENAQADLSSPPLSVNDEPQPTATNNDQRPTINQQRLTFVIRPHILRLAPYSSARDEYSGKEGVFLDANENPLGSVTAAAFNRYPDPYQWAVKEKLAAIKGVRPAQIFLGNGSD
;
A
#
# COMPACT_ATOMS: atom_id res chain seq x y z
N MET A 1 -13.79 21.12 -20.13
CA MET A 1 -12.88 21.23 -18.98
C MET A 1 -12.98 22.63 -18.37
N GLN A 2 -13.26 22.73 -17.08
CA GLN A 2 -13.41 24.00 -16.36
C GLN A 2 -12.03 24.62 -16.05
N LEU A 3 -11.83 25.91 -16.32
CA LEU A 3 -10.62 26.64 -15.92
C LEU A 3 -10.80 27.28 -14.55
N ILE A 4 -9.84 27.08 -13.66
CA ILE A 4 -9.82 27.59 -12.28
C ILE A 4 -8.49 28.33 -12.11
N SER A 5 -8.55 29.60 -11.69
CA SER A 5 -7.36 30.45 -11.60
C SER A 5 -7.01 30.76 -10.15
N TYR A 6 -5.77 30.43 -9.77
CA TYR A 6 -5.13 30.75 -8.50
C TYR A 6 -5.94 30.34 -7.25
N PRO A 7 -6.48 29.11 -7.20
CA PRO A 7 -7.33 28.69 -6.07
C PRO A 7 -6.53 28.72 -4.76
N SER A 8 -7.14 29.25 -3.71
CA SER A 8 -6.56 29.21 -2.37
C SER A 8 -6.52 27.78 -1.83
N PRO A 9 -5.56 27.42 -0.94
CA PRO A 9 -5.51 26.10 -0.33
C PRO A 9 -6.81 25.66 0.36
N SER A 10 -7.58 26.61 0.92
CA SER A 10 -8.90 26.33 1.51
C SER A 10 -9.96 25.85 0.53
N GLU A 11 -9.80 26.12 -0.77
CA GLU A 11 -10.72 25.68 -1.82
C GLU A 11 -10.38 24.27 -2.34
N TRP A 12 -9.15 23.79 -2.13
CA TRP A 12 -8.66 22.54 -2.70
C TRP A 12 -9.51 21.32 -2.32
N PRO A 13 -9.95 21.11 -1.06
CA PRO A 13 -10.74 19.92 -0.70
C PRO A 13 -12.03 19.77 -1.52
N ALA A 14 -12.70 20.88 -1.82
CA ALA A 14 -13.90 20.88 -2.65
C ALA A 14 -13.56 20.76 -4.16
N LEU A 15 -12.53 21.49 -4.59
CA LEU A 15 -12.08 21.55 -5.98
C LEU A 15 -11.56 20.21 -6.49
N LEU A 16 -10.79 19.50 -5.67
CA LEU A 16 -10.08 18.26 -6.00
C LEU A 16 -10.93 17.01 -5.77
N ARG A 17 -12.20 17.19 -5.40
CA ARG A 17 -13.15 16.10 -5.23
C ARG A 17 -13.37 15.38 -6.57
N ARG A 18 -13.24 14.06 -6.53
CA ARG A 18 -13.55 13.16 -7.65
C ARG A 18 -15.06 13.07 -7.84
N PRO A 19 -15.55 12.68 -9.03
CA PRO A 19 -16.92 12.25 -9.20
C PRO A 19 -17.28 11.21 -8.13
N ALA A 20 -18.35 11.45 -7.38
CA ALA A 20 -18.69 10.62 -6.23
C ALA A 20 -18.99 9.19 -6.69
N GLN A 21 -18.27 8.21 -6.13
CA GLN A 21 -18.71 6.83 -6.14
C GLN A 21 -19.77 6.66 -5.06
N ASP A 22 -20.97 6.25 -5.47
CA ASP A 22 -22.11 6.10 -4.56
C ASP A 22 -22.10 4.71 -3.92
N PHE A 23 -21.10 4.46 -3.06
CA PHE A 23 -20.94 3.16 -2.37
C PHE A 23 -22.18 2.79 -1.55
N ASP A 24 -22.82 3.78 -0.93
CA ASP A 24 -24.06 3.59 -0.15
C ASP A 24 -25.22 3.06 -1.02
N ARG A 25 -25.25 3.41 -2.31
CA ARG A 25 -26.20 2.82 -3.27
C ARG A 25 -25.76 1.47 -3.85
N VAL A 26 -24.46 1.23 -3.97
CA VAL A 26 -23.93 -0.01 -4.57
C VAL A 26 -23.95 -1.17 -3.58
N GLU A 27 -23.62 -0.93 -2.31
CA GLU A 27 -23.52 -1.96 -1.27
C GLU A 27 -24.81 -2.79 -1.09
N PRO A 28 -26.03 -2.21 -1.04
CA PRO A 28 -27.27 -2.98 -0.97
C PRO A 28 -27.51 -3.92 -2.16
N THR A 29 -26.88 -3.64 -3.31
CA THR A 29 -26.95 -4.52 -4.49
C THR A 29 -25.91 -5.63 -4.42
N VAL A 30 -24.71 -5.34 -3.88
CA VAL A 30 -23.58 -6.27 -3.84
C VAL A 30 -23.69 -7.27 -2.69
N ALA A 31 -24.10 -6.84 -1.50
CA ALA A 31 -24.15 -7.70 -0.32
C ALA A 31 -25.03 -8.97 -0.53
N PRO A 32 -26.23 -8.89 -1.15
CA PRO A 32 -27.02 -10.08 -1.48
C PRO A 32 -26.32 -11.03 -2.46
N ILE A 33 -25.54 -10.51 -3.41
CA ILE A 33 -24.77 -11.34 -4.35
C ILE A 33 -23.72 -12.15 -3.59
N LEU A 34 -22.96 -11.49 -2.70
CA LEU A 34 -21.95 -12.15 -1.87
C LEU A 34 -22.58 -13.25 -1.00
N GLN A 35 -23.70 -12.94 -0.34
CA GLN A 35 -24.40 -13.88 0.53
C GLN A 35 -24.88 -15.11 -0.25
N ARG A 36 -25.50 -14.91 -1.42
CA ARG A 36 -25.98 -16.00 -2.26
C ARG A 36 -24.85 -16.90 -2.73
N VAL A 37 -23.73 -16.33 -3.21
CA VAL A 37 -22.57 -17.15 -3.62
C VAL A 37 -22.00 -17.94 -2.43
N ARG A 38 -21.97 -17.35 -1.23
CA ARG A 38 -21.53 -18.05 -0.02
C ARG A 38 -22.42 -19.24 0.35
N SER A 39 -23.73 -19.12 0.20
CA SER A 39 -24.68 -20.17 0.59
C SER A 39 -24.99 -21.19 -0.52
N GLU A 40 -24.94 -20.77 -1.78
CA GLU A 40 -25.39 -21.57 -2.93
C GLU A 40 -24.25 -21.98 -3.88
N GLY A 41 -23.02 -21.50 -3.66
CA GLY A 41 -21.84 -21.88 -4.45
C GLY A 41 -21.99 -21.58 -5.95
N ASP A 42 -21.56 -22.54 -6.77
CA ASP A 42 -21.58 -22.48 -8.23
C ASP A 42 -22.97 -22.17 -8.81
N ARG A 43 -24.05 -22.57 -8.12
CA ARG A 43 -25.42 -22.29 -8.58
C ARG A 43 -25.67 -20.78 -8.66
N ALA A 44 -25.36 -20.03 -7.61
CA ALA A 44 -25.53 -18.58 -7.61
C ALA A 44 -24.60 -17.90 -8.64
N VAL A 45 -23.37 -18.41 -8.80
CA VAL A 45 -22.44 -17.91 -9.83
C VAL A 45 -23.03 -18.07 -11.23
N ARG A 46 -23.61 -19.24 -11.55
CA ARG A 46 -24.33 -19.50 -12.82
C ARG A 46 -25.50 -18.53 -13.01
N ASP A 47 -26.33 -18.34 -11.99
CA ASP A 47 -27.49 -17.45 -12.05
C ASP A 47 -27.09 -16.01 -12.36
N PHE A 48 -26.06 -15.48 -11.69
CA PHE A 48 -25.58 -14.12 -11.93
C PHE A 48 -24.85 -13.96 -13.26
N SER A 49 -24.12 -14.97 -13.72
CA SER A 49 -23.51 -14.95 -15.06
C SER A 49 -24.60 -14.93 -16.15
N ARG A 50 -25.71 -15.65 -15.96
CA ARG A 50 -26.87 -15.58 -16.87
C ARG A 50 -27.54 -14.20 -16.82
N ALA A 51 -27.70 -13.63 -15.64
CA ALA A 51 -28.41 -12.36 -15.45
C ALA A 51 -27.61 -11.15 -15.97
N PHE A 52 -26.31 -11.08 -15.69
CA PHE A 52 -25.49 -9.90 -15.98
C PHE A 52 -24.69 -10.05 -17.27
N ASP A 53 -24.07 -11.20 -17.50
CA ASP A 53 -23.22 -11.43 -18.67
C ASP A 53 -24.00 -12.04 -19.86
N GLN A 54 -25.27 -12.43 -19.64
CA GLN A 54 -26.15 -13.06 -20.63
C GLN A 54 -25.58 -14.34 -21.25
N VAL A 55 -24.80 -15.10 -20.47
CA VAL A 55 -24.18 -16.36 -20.88
C VAL A 55 -24.69 -17.54 -20.07
N HIS A 56 -24.80 -18.71 -20.72
CA HIS A 56 -25.09 -19.98 -20.06
C HIS A 56 -23.79 -20.79 -19.96
N LEU A 57 -23.22 -20.86 -18.77
CA LEU A 57 -21.98 -21.59 -18.51
C LEU A 57 -22.29 -22.89 -17.75
N GLU A 58 -22.01 -24.02 -18.37
CA GLU A 58 -22.05 -25.33 -17.68
C GLU A 58 -20.83 -25.50 -16.79
N ASP A 59 -19.64 -25.29 -17.38
CA ASP A 59 -18.36 -25.22 -16.70
C ASP A 59 -17.83 -23.78 -16.72
N PHE A 60 -17.28 -23.34 -15.60
CA PHE A 60 -16.61 -22.05 -15.48
C PHE A 60 -15.15 -22.14 -15.87
N ARG A 61 -14.53 -23.30 -15.66
CA ARG A 61 -13.10 -23.49 -15.84
C ARG A 61 -12.78 -23.53 -17.33
N VAL A 62 -11.78 -22.75 -17.72
CA VAL A 62 -11.23 -22.82 -19.07
C VAL A 62 -10.30 -24.04 -19.14
N GLU A 63 -10.55 -24.89 -20.12
CA GLU A 63 -9.71 -26.05 -20.41
C GLU A 63 -8.28 -25.63 -20.77
N GLU A 64 -7.30 -26.42 -20.33
CA GLU A 64 -5.87 -26.15 -20.56
C GLU A 64 -5.54 -26.09 -22.07
N GLU A 65 -6.20 -26.93 -22.88
CA GLU A 65 -6.00 -26.92 -24.33
C GLU A 65 -6.49 -25.60 -24.97
N THR A 66 -7.59 -25.03 -24.46
CA THR A 66 -8.09 -23.72 -24.91
C THR A 66 -7.10 -22.60 -24.55
N LEU A 67 -6.47 -22.67 -23.37
CA LEU A 67 -5.41 -21.72 -22.98
C LEU A 67 -4.20 -21.81 -23.92
N ARG A 68 -3.76 -23.02 -24.24
CA ARG A 68 -2.62 -23.27 -25.13
C ARG A 68 -2.91 -22.84 -26.57
N ALA A 69 -4.11 -23.10 -27.06
CA ALA A 69 -4.52 -22.76 -28.43
C ALA A 69 -4.79 -21.27 -28.63
N ALA A 70 -5.05 -20.48 -27.57
CA ALA A 70 -5.45 -19.08 -27.68
C ALA A 70 -4.50 -18.22 -28.55
N GLY A 71 -3.20 -18.52 -28.53
CA GLY A 71 -2.19 -17.81 -29.33
C GLY A 71 -2.30 -18.00 -30.85
N SER A 72 -3.04 -19.01 -31.35
CA SER A 72 -3.27 -19.18 -32.80
C SER A 72 -4.30 -18.21 -33.35
N HIS A 73 -5.09 -17.57 -32.48
CA HIS A 73 -6.08 -16.56 -32.86
C HIS A 73 -5.53 -15.12 -32.83
N LEU A 74 -4.23 -14.95 -32.56
CA LEU A 74 -3.58 -13.65 -32.42
C LEU A 74 -2.53 -13.45 -33.52
N SER A 75 -2.37 -12.20 -33.96
CA SER A 75 -1.28 -11.84 -34.87
C SER A 75 0.08 -12.03 -34.19
N GLU A 76 1.10 -12.33 -34.99
CA GLU A 76 2.49 -12.40 -34.49
C GLU A 76 2.96 -11.06 -33.90
N GLU A 77 2.45 -9.95 -34.44
CA GLU A 77 2.73 -8.61 -33.93
C GLU A 77 2.23 -8.42 -32.50
N LEU A 78 0.97 -8.77 -32.24
CA LEU A 78 0.40 -8.67 -30.90
C LEU A 78 1.11 -9.60 -29.91
N LYS A 79 1.46 -10.83 -30.35
CA LYS A 79 2.23 -11.76 -29.51
C LYS A 79 3.61 -11.21 -29.13
N ARG A 80 4.31 -10.56 -30.07
CA ARG A 80 5.58 -9.89 -29.78
C ARG A 80 5.40 -8.72 -28.82
N ALA A 81 4.37 -7.91 -28.99
CA ALA A 81 4.07 -6.80 -28.08
C ALA A 81 3.78 -7.26 -26.65
N ILE A 82 2.95 -8.30 -26.48
CA ILE A 82 2.67 -8.94 -25.17
C ILE A 82 3.96 -9.52 -24.58
N GLY A 83 4.81 -10.15 -25.40
CA GLY A 83 6.11 -10.67 -24.98
C GLY A 83 7.06 -9.58 -24.46
N LEU A 84 7.14 -8.45 -25.16
CA LEU A 84 7.93 -7.28 -24.74
C LEU A 84 7.43 -6.72 -23.40
N ALA A 85 6.11 -6.50 -23.29
CA ALA A 85 5.49 -6.03 -22.05
C ALA A 85 5.81 -6.95 -20.86
N LYS A 86 5.66 -8.27 -21.03
CA LYS A 86 6.02 -9.25 -20.01
C LYS A 86 7.50 -9.16 -19.64
N ALA A 87 8.41 -9.02 -20.61
CA ALA A 87 9.84 -8.95 -20.35
C ALA A 87 10.19 -7.73 -19.49
N ASN A 88 9.67 -6.55 -19.83
CA ASN A 88 9.92 -5.32 -19.08
C ASN A 88 9.31 -5.39 -17.67
N LEU A 89 8.07 -5.90 -17.53
CA LEU A 89 7.44 -6.15 -16.23
C LEU A 89 8.26 -7.09 -15.36
N THR A 90 8.82 -8.15 -15.96
CA THR A 90 9.66 -9.12 -15.25
C THR A 90 10.93 -8.47 -14.74
N VAL A 91 11.62 -7.67 -15.55
CA VAL A 91 12.83 -6.94 -15.15
C VAL A 91 12.53 -6.01 -13.97
N PHE A 92 11.49 -5.18 -14.09
CA PHE A 92 11.15 -4.20 -13.05
C PHE A 92 10.74 -4.85 -11.73
N HIS A 93 9.86 -5.86 -11.77
CA HIS A 93 9.38 -6.51 -10.54
C HIS A 93 10.41 -7.45 -9.92
N ALA A 94 11.29 -8.09 -10.72
CA ALA A 94 12.36 -8.92 -10.18
C ALA A 94 13.39 -8.11 -9.40
N ALA A 95 13.67 -6.87 -9.83
CA ALA A 95 14.58 -5.95 -9.14
C ALA A 95 14.09 -5.56 -7.73
N GLN A 96 12.79 -5.70 -7.44
CA GLN A 96 12.20 -5.39 -6.12
C GLN A 96 12.48 -6.49 -5.08
N ARG A 97 13.06 -7.64 -5.47
CA ARG A 97 13.35 -8.73 -4.54
C ARG A 97 14.49 -8.34 -3.60
N GLY A 98 14.17 -8.06 -2.34
CA GLY A 98 15.16 -7.79 -1.30
C GLY A 98 15.97 -9.04 -0.89
N THR A 99 17.23 -8.83 -0.51
CA THR A 99 18.07 -9.84 0.13
C THR A 99 17.70 -10.01 1.59
N THR A 100 17.73 -11.25 2.11
CA THR A 100 17.49 -11.49 3.54
C THR A 100 18.72 -11.07 4.35
N GLU A 101 18.59 -10.00 5.13
CA GLU A 101 19.65 -9.50 6.01
C GLU A 101 19.42 -9.96 7.46
N ARG A 102 20.48 -10.47 8.11
CA ARG A 102 20.48 -10.83 9.52
C ARG A 102 21.09 -9.70 10.33
N ILE A 103 20.32 -9.17 11.28
CA ILE A 103 20.67 -8.00 12.08
C ILE A 103 20.90 -8.46 13.52
N GLU A 104 22.12 -8.30 14.03
CA GLU A 104 22.40 -8.46 15.46
C GLU A 104 22.09 -7.15 16.17
N THR A 105 20.98 -7.12 16.92
CA THR A 105 20.52 -5.89 17.59
C THR A 105 21.30 -5.63 18.88
N MET A 106 21.79 -6.70 19.51
CA MET A 106 22.73 -6.68 20.62
C MET A 106 23.48 -8.02 20.67
N PRO A 107 24.65 -8.11 21.34
CA PRO A 107 25.44 -9.34 21.38
C PRO A 107 24.61 -10.58 21.76
N GLY A 108 24.47 -11.51 20.82
CA GLY A 108 23.73 -12.76 21.00
C GLY A 108 22.22 -12.69 20.73
N VAL A 109 21.69 -11.58 20.20
CA VAL A 109 20.28 -11.40 19.77
C VAL A 109 20.26 -11.03 18.28
N VAL A 110 19.81 -11.96 17.45
CA VAL A 110 19.79 -11.80 15.98
C VAL A 110 18.36 -11.85 15.46
N CYS A 111 17.97 -10.85 14.68
CA CYS A 111 16.66 -10.73 14.05
C CYS A 111 16.80 -10.64 12.53
N TRP A 112 15.85 -11.20 11.78
CA TRP A 112 15.78 -11.05 10.33
C TRP A 112 14.35 -11.18 9.82
N ARG A 113 14.13 -10.89 8.53
CA ARG A 113 12.81 -10.98 7.90
C ARG A 113 12.89 -11.73 6.57
N LYS A 114 12.00 -12.71 6.36
CA LYS A 114 11.90 -13.50 5.13
C LYS A 114 10.61 -13.17 4.39
N SER A 115 10.71 -12.79 3.12
CA SER A 115 9.55 -12.67 2.22
C SER A 115 9.11 -14.05 1.72
N VAL A 116 7.82 -14.35 1.84
CA VAL A 116 7.21 -15.62 1.41
C VAL A 116 5.95 -15.33 0.62
N GLY A 117 5.86 -15.87 -0.60
CA GLY A 117 4.67 -15.74 -1.46
C GLY A 117 3.38 -16.15 -0.74
N ILE A 118 2.30 -15.43 -1.01
CA ILE A 118 0.96 -15.81 -0.57
C ILE A 118 0.59 -17.10 -1.31
N GLU A 119 0.14 -18.12 -0.56
CA GLU A 119 -0.04 -19.46 -1.13
C GLU A 119 -1.08 -19.49 -2.25
N LYS A 120 -2.22 -18.83 -2.03
CA LYS A 120 -3.35 -18.77 -2.96
C LYS A 120 -3.77 -17.32 -3.19
N VAL A 121 -3.74 -16.87 -4.44
CA VAL A 121 -4.14 -15.51 -4.82
C VAL A 121 -5.15 -15.53 -5.95
N GLY A 122 -6.11 -14.61 -5.91
CA GLY A 122 -7.13 -14.42 -6.93
C GLY A 122 -6.86 -13.16 -7.72
N LEU A 123 -6.93 -13.24 -9.05
CA LEU A 123 -6.71 -12.13 -9.98
C LEU A 123 -8.01 -11.88 -10.72
N TYR A 124 -8.65 -10.74 -10.44
CA TYR A 124 -9.80 -10.30 -11.20
C TYR A 124 -9.32 -9.49 -12.42
N ILE A 125 -9.73 -9.91 -13.60
CA ILE A 125 -9.44 -9.21 -14.85
C ILE A 125 -10.76 -8.67 -15.39
N PRO A 126 -10.93 -7.33 -15.48
CA PRO A 126 -12.13 -6.77 -16.07
C PRO A 126 -12.30 -7.24 -17.51
N GLY A 127 -13.54 -7.50 -17.89
CA GLY A 127 -13.95 -7.62 -19.27
C GLY A 127 -15.16 -6.72 -19.56
N GLY A 128 -15.80 -6.93 -20.71
CA GLY A 128 -16.90 -6.09 -21.18
C GLY A 128 -16.60 -5.52 -22.55
N THR A 129 -16.48 -4.20 -22.66
CA THR A 129 -16.30 -3.50 -23.93
C THR A 129 -14.87 -3.58 -24.50
N ALA A 130 -13.87 -3.87 -23.66
CA ALA A 130 -12.47 -4.00 -24.07
C ALA A 130 -11.77 -5.17 -23.33
N PRO A 131 -10.92 -5.96 -24.02
CA PRO A 131 -10.16 -7.04 -23.39
C PRO A 131 -8.88 -6.51 -22.73
N LEU A 132 -8.85 -6.41 -21.40
CA LEU A 132 -7.69 -5.90 -20.64
C LEU A 132 -6.63 -6.98 -20.38
N PHE A 133 -6.03 -7.52 -21.45
CA PHE A 133 -4.98 -8.53 -21.33
C PHE A 133 -3.66 -7.98 -20.73
N SER A 134 -3.44 -6.66 -20.73
CA SER A 134 -2.34 -6.01 -20.02
C SER A 134 -2.43 -6.25 -18.51
N THR A 135 -3.62 -6.15 -17.91
CA THR A 135 -3.86 -6.41 -16.48
C THR A 135 -3.48 -7.84 -16.09
N VAL A 136 -3.63 -8.81 -17.00
CA VAL A 136 -3.16 -10.19 -16.76
C VAL A 136 -1.66 -10.23 -16.52
N LEU A 137 -0.88 -9.48 -17.30
CA LEU A 137 0.57 -9.38 -17.13
C LEU A 137 0.92 -8.65 -15.82
N MET A 138 0.24 -7.53 -15.57
CA MET A 138 0.48 -6.66 -14.41
C MET A 138 0.26 -7.38 -13.08
N LEU A 139 -0.67 -8.32 -13.02
CA LEU A 139 -0.94 -9.11 -11.82
C LEU A 139 -0.20 -10.46 -11.83
N GLY A 140 -0.16 -11.14 -12.98
CA GLY A 140 0.41 -12.49 -13.10
C GLY A 140 1.93 -12.53 -12.96
N VAL A 141 2.65 -11.58 -13.56
CA VAL A 141 4.12 -11.53 -13.48
C VAL A 141 4.63 -11.41 -12.03
N PRO A 142 4.19 -10.43 -11.21
CA PRO A 142 4.62 -10.36 -9.82
C PRO A 142 4.15 -11.54 -8.98
N ALA A 143 2.96 -12.12 -9.23
CA ALA A 143 2.49 -13.32 -8.54
C ALA A 143 3.43 -14.53 -8.75
N GLN A 144 3.87 -14.75 -9.98
CA GLN A 144 4.85 -15.79 -10.29
C GLN A 144 6.21 -15.52 -9.65
N LEU A 145 6.70 -14.28 -9.75
CA LEU A 145 7.99 -13.88 -9.15
C LEU A 145 7.98 -14.00 -7.61
N ALA A 146 6.84 -13.81 -6.96
CA ALA A 146 6.64 -14.00 -5.53
C ALA A 146 6.60 -15.49 -5.11
N GLY A 147 6.42 -16.40 -6.07
CA GLY A 147 6.29 -17.84 -5.81
C GLY A 147 4.92 -18.21 -5.22
N CYS A 148 3.86 -17.50 -5.58
CA CYS A 148 2.49 -17.90 -5.24
C CYS A 148 2.20 -19.29 -5.83
N ARG A 149 1.70 -20.23 -5.02
CA ARG A 149 1.54 -21.63 -5.44
C ARG A 149 0.32 -21.84 -6.32
N GLU A 150 -0.77 -21.17 -5.98
CA GLU A 150 -2.05 -21.25 -6.69
C GLU A 150 -2.49 -19.84 -7.07
N VAL A 151 -2.54 -19.58 -8.39
CA VAL A 151 -2.98 -18.31 -8.95
C VAL A 151 -4.26 -18.55 -9.72
N ILE A 152 -5.36 -18.02 -9.19
CA ILE A 152 -6.70 -18.12 -9.75
C ILE A 152 -6.98 -16.86 -10.54
N LEU A 153 -7.46 -16.97 -11.78
CA LEU A 153 -7.86 -15.83 -12.60
C LEU A 153 -9.35 -15.92 -12.90
N CYS A 154 -10.09 -14.87 -12.55
CA CYS A 154 -11.50 -14.72 -12.91
C CYS A 154 -11.64 -13.57 -13.91
N THR A 155 -12.33 -13.83 -15.02
CA THR A 155 -12.69 -12.84 -16.03
C THR A 155 -14.09 -13.14 -16.56
N PRO A 156 -14.97 -12.14 -16.76
CA PRO A 156 -16.25 -12.40 -17.41
C PRO A 156 -16.04 -12.95 -18.84
N ALA A 157 -16.90 -13.88 -19.24
CA ALA A 157 -17.03 -14.29 -20.63
C ALA A 157 -18.14 -13.50 -21.32
N GLY A 158 -17.86 -12.99 -22.52
CA GLY A 158 -18.92 -12.46 -23.38
C GLY A 158 -19.66 -13.58 -24.09
N LYS A 159 -20.62 -13.23 -24.96
CA LYS A 159 -21.32 -14.20 -25.83
C LYS A 159 -20.38 -15.06 -26.68
N SER A 160 -19.22 -14.51 -27.04
CA SER A 160 -18.17 -15.19 -27.82
C SER A 160 -17.12 -15.89 -26.94
N GLY A 161 -17.34 -16.01 -25.63
CA GLY A 161 -16.37 -16.52 -24.67
C GLY A 161 -15.39 -15.46 -24.17
N ILE A 162 -14.28 -15.91 -23.59
CA ILE A 162 -13.18 -15.05 -23.13
C ILE A 162 -12.32 -14.68 -24.34
N HIS A 163 -11.88 -13.41 -24.39
CA HIS A 163 -11.03 -12.93 -25.47
C HIS A 163 -9.70 -13.70 -25.54
N PRO A 164 -9.25 -14.18 -26.72
CA PRO A 164 -8.04 -15.00 -26.84
C PRO A 164 -6.77 -14.34 -26.30
N ALA A 165 -6.66 -13.00 -26.36
CA ALA A 165 -5.51 -12.28 -25.80
C ALA A 165 -5.39 -12.42 -24.27
N ILE A 166 -6.52 -12.50 -23.54
CA ILE A 166 -6.51 -12.72 -22.09
C ILE A 166 -6.01 -14.14 -21.79
N LEU A 167 -6.52 -15.14 -22.52
CA LEU A 167 -6.12 -16.53 -22.37
C LEU A 167 -4.65 -16.75 -22.71
N TYR A 168 -4.18 -16.16 -23.81
CA TYR A 168 -2.78 -16.19 -24.21
C TYR A 168 -1.88 -15.54 -23.16
N ALA A 169 -2.24 -14.35 -22.66
CA ALA A 169 -1.48 -13.69 -21.60
C ALA A 169 -1.44 -14.52 -20.32
N ALA A 170 -2.56 -15.13 -19.91
CA ALA A 170 -2.64 -15.99 -18.73
C ALA A 170 -1.72 -17.21 -18.86
N HIS A 171 -1.77 -17.90 -20.02
CA HIS A 171 -0.88 -19.01 -20.31
C HIS A 171 0.59 -18.58 -20.32
N LEU A 172 0.91 -17.44 -20.95
CA LEU A 172 2.27 -16.90 -21.06
C LEU A 172 2.89 -16.58 -19.69
N VAL A 173 2.08 -16.14 -18.72
CA VAL A 173 2.51 -15.90 -17.33
C VAL A 173 2.31 -17.11 -16.42
N GLY A 174 1.99 -18.30 -16.96
CA GLY A 174 1.93 -19.55 -16.21
C GLY A 174 0.68 -19.75 -15.34
N ILE A 175 -0.40 -19.02 -15.61
CA ILE A 175 -1.69 -19.19 -14.93
C ILE A 175 -2.48 -20.29 -15.64
N ARG A 176 -2.86 -21.34 -14.90
CA ARG A 176 -3.63 -22.49 -15.40
C ARG A 176 -5.06 -22.57 -14.87
N HIS A 177 -5.36 -21.86 -13.79
CA HIS A 177 -6.69 -21.85 -13.18
C HIS A 177 -7.43 -20.58 -13.61
N VAL A 178 -8.01 -20.64 -14.81
CA VAL A 178 -8.79 -19.53 -15.39
C VAL A 178 -10.28 -19.89 -15.35
N PHE A 179 -11.10 -18.96 -14.85
CA PHE A 179 -12.54 -19.12 -14.71
C PHE A 179 -13.29 -17.98 -15.42
N ALA A 180 -14.29 -18.35 -16.21
CA ALA A 180 -15.17 -17.48 -16.99
C ALA A 180 -16.24 -16.79 -16.12
N VAL A 181 -15.82 -16.13 -15.04
CA VAL A 181 -16.72 -15.49 -14.06
C VAL A 181 -16.29 -14.03 -13.85
N GLY A 182 -17.24 -13.10 -13.94
CA GLY A 182 -17.03 -11.67 -13.70
C GLY A 182 -17.76 -11.10 -12.47
N GLY A 183 -17.67 -9.79 -12.30
CA GLY A 183 -18.49 -9.03 -11.34
C GLY A 183 -18.26 -9.37 -9.86
N ALA A 184 -19.23 -8.97 -9.03
CA ALA A 184 -19.20 -9.24 -7.59
C ALA A 184 -19.26 -10.74 -7.27
N GLN A 185 -19.91 -11.53 -8.13
CA GLN A 185 -19.99 -12.99 -7.99
C GLN A 185 -18.62 -13.67 -8.16
N ALA A 186 -17.73 -13.16 -9.03
CA ALA A 186 -16.35 -13.65 -9.12
C ALA A 186 -15.56 -13.38 -7.85
N ILE A 187 -15.69 -12.17 -7.29
CA ILE A 187 -15.03 -11.79 -6.04
C ILE A 187 -15.52 -12.68 -4.89
N ALA A 188 -16.82 -12.92 -4.80
CA ALA A 188 -17.40 -13.83 -3.82
C ALA A 188 -16.89 -15.26 -3.98
N ALA A 189 -16.84 -15.77 -5.22
CA ALA A 189 -16.38 -17.12 -5.51
C ALA A 189 -14.92 -17.32 -5.09
N MET A 190 -14.04 -16.35 -5.37
CA MET A 190 -12.65 -16.39 -4.91
C MET A 190 -12.52 -16.25 -3.38
N ALA A 191 -13.33 -15.38 -2.75
CA ALA A 191 -13.24 -15.12 -1.31
C ALA A 191 -13.78 -16.26 -0.44
N TYR A 192 -14.88 -16.88 -0.85
CA TYR A 192 -15.54 -17.94 -0.08
C TYR A 192 -15.16 -19.33 -0.55
N GLY A 193 -14.74 -19.47 -1.81
CA GLY A 193 -14.66 -20.75 -2.50
C GLY A 193 -16.03 -21.23 -2.94
N THR A 194 -16.07 -21.98 -4.04
CA THR A 194 -17.23 -22.75 -4.49
C THR A 194 -16.80 -24.18 -4.79
N GLU A 195 -17.70 -24.99 -5.33
CA GLU A 195 -17.39 -26.35 -5.78
C GLU A 195 -16.31 -26.36 -6.88
N THR A 196 -16.30 -25.32 -7.72
CA THR A 196 -15.37 -25.21 -8.86
C THR A 196 -14.27 -24.17 -8.64
N VAL A 197 -14.56 -23.02 -8.04
CA VAL A 197 -13.61 -21.92 -7.85
C VAL A 197 -12.91 -22.03 -6.49
N PRO A 198 -11.58 -22.22 -6.44
CA PRO A 198 -10.87 -22.35 -5.16
C PRO A 198 -10.91 -21.06 -4.34
N LYS A 199 -11.03 -21.21 -3.02
CA LYS A 199 -10.85 -20.10 -2.07
C LYS A 199 -9.41 -19.59 -2.09
N VAL A 200 -9.23 -18.27 -2.11
CA VAL A 200 -7.92 -17.61 -2.07
C VAL A 200 -7.72 -16.82 -0.77
N HIS A 201 -6.47 -16.40 -0.50
CA HIS A 201 -6.14 -15.60 0.68
C HIS A 201 -6.11 -14.10 0.40
N LYS A 202 -5.85 -13.71 -0.86
CA LYS A 202 -5.82 -12.31 -1.28
C LYS A 202 -6.35 -12.16 -2.70
N ILE A 203 -7.20 -11.16 -2.94
CA ILE A 203 -7.78 -10.85 -4.24
C ILE A 203 -7.18 -9.55 -4.78
N PHE A 204 -6.80 -9.56 -6.05
CA PHE A 204 -6.16 -8.46 -6.76
C PHE A 204 -6.97 -8.06 -7.99
N GLY A 205 -6.69 -6.85 -8.46
CA GLY A 205 -7.11 -6.37 -9.76
C GLY A 205 -8.14 -5.25 -9.69
N PRO A 206 -8.13 -4.35 -10.69
CA PRO A 206 -9.09 -3.26 -10.79
C PRO A 206 -10.47 -3.80 -11.17
N GLY A 207 -11.50 -2.98 -11.03
CA GLY A 207 -12.84 -3.32 -11.46
C GLY A 207 -13.78 -2.14 -11.33
N ASN A 208 -15.00 -2.30 -11.83
CA ASN A 208 -16.04 -1.30 -11.65
C ASN A 208 -16.43 -1.19 -10.15
N GLN A 209 -17.29 -0.21 -9.84
CA GLN A 209 -17.77 0.02 -8.48
C GLN A 209 -18.34 -1.23 -7.79
N TYR A 210 -19.02 -2.14 -8.50
CA TYR A 210 -19.58 -3.36 -7.90
C TYR A 210 -18.47 -4.34 -7.47
N VAL A 211 -17.42 -4.47 -8.28
CA VAL A 211 -16.24 -5.30 -7.99
C VAL A 211 -15.45 -4.69 -6.83
N THR A 212 -15.24 -3.37 -6.83
CA THR A 212 -14.58 -2.67 -5.71
C THR A 212 -15.37 -2.85 -4.42
N THR A 213 -16.68 -2.59 -4.42
CA THR A 213 -17.53 -2.78 -3.23
C THR A 213 -17.48 -4.22 -2.75
N ALA A 214 -17.53 -5.19 -3.66
CA ALA A 214 -17.39 -6.61 -3.30
C ALA A 214 -16.05 -6.90 -2.61
N LYS A 215 -14.94 -6.38 -3.15
CA LYS A 215 -13.58 -6.50 -2.56
C LYS A 215 -13.54 -5.90 -1.16
N GLN A 216 -14.10 -4.71 -0.96
CA GLN A 216 -14.14 -4.06 0.35
C GLN A 216 -14.94 -4.88 1.37
N LEU A 217 -16.10 -5.42 0.97
CA LEU A 217 -16.93 -6.24 1.86
C LEU A 217 -16.25 -7.55 2.25
N VAL A 218 -15.70 -8.31 1.29
CA VAL A 218 -14.99 -9.56 1.62
C VAL A 218 -13.71 -9.31 2.43
N SER A 219 -13.12 -8.12 2.33
CA SER A 219 -11.99 -7.71 3.17
C SER A 219 -12.39 -7.51 4.63
N LYS A 220 -13.59 -7.01 4.91
CA LYS A 220 -14.13 -6.94 6.29
C LYS A 220 -14.35 -8.34 6.87
N GLU A 221 -14.55 -9.35 6.02
CA GLU A 221 -14.75 -10.75 6.40
C GLU A 221 -13.46 -11.59 6.46
N GLY A 222 -12.30 -10.98 6.21
CA GLY A 222 -10.98 -11.61 6.38
C GLY A 222 -10.28 -12.09 5.10
N THR A 223 -10.84 -11.83 3.90
CA THR A 223 -10.11 -12.05 2.64
C THR A 223 -9.34 -10.79 2.27
N ALA A 224 -8.01 -10.82 2.29
CA ALA A 224 -7.23 -9.63 1.98
C ALA A 224 -7.49 -9.14 0.55
N ILE A 225 -7.33 -7.84 0.31
CA ILE A 225 -7.35 -7.25 -1.02
C ILE A 225 -6.06 -6.44 -1.24
N ASP A 226 -5.72 -6.16 -2.48
CA ASP A 226 -4.65 -5.21 -2.84
C ASP A 226 -4.97 -3.79 -2.36
N MET A 227 -6.02 -3.18 -2.90
CA MET A 227 -6.45 -1.82 -2.60
C MET A 227 -7.90 -1.59 -3.07
N PRO A 228 -8.58 -0.58 -2.53
CA PRO A 228 -9.80 -0.05 -3.13
C PRO A 228 -9.48 0.60 -4.49
N ALA A 229 -10.35 0.38 -5.49
CA ALA A 229 -10.24 1.02 -6.80
C ALA A 229 -11.46 1.91 -7.07
N GLY A 230 -11.19 3.12 -7.49
CA GLY A 230 -12.07 4.22 -7.85
C GLY A 230 -12.12 4.42 -9.37
N PRO A 231 -12.72 5.52 -9.86
CA PRO A 231 -12.62 5.87 -11.26
C PRO A 231 -11.17 6.19 -11.64
N SER A 232 -10.77 5.83 -12.86
CA SER A 232 -9.42 6.10 -13.36
C SER A 232 -9.16 7.60 -13.47
N GLU A 233 -7.96 8.03 -13.11
CA GLU A 233 -7.59 9.44 -13.03
C GLU A 233 -6.16 9.72 -13.50
N VAL A 234 -5.94 10.92 -14.07
CA VAL A 234 -4.61 11.42 -14.42
C VAL A 234 -4.50 12.90 -14.09
N ALA A 235 -3.37 13.29 -13.51
CA ALA A 235 -2.98 14.68 -13.37
C ALA A 235 -1.76 14.95 -14.25
N VAL A 236 -1.79 16.04 -15.02
CA VAL A 236 -0.66 16.52 -15.81
C VAL A 236 -0.23 17.88 -15.27
N TYR A 237 1.03 17.98 -14.85
CA TYR A 237 1.68 19.26 -14.58
C TYR A 237 2.54 19.64 -15.77
N ALA A 238 2.26 20.79 -16.35
CA ALA A 238 2.88 21.22 -17.59
C ALA A 238 3.35 22.68 -17.51
N ASP A 239 4.60 22.94 -17.89
CA ASP A 239 5.19 24.27 -17.98
C ASP A 239 5.33 24.72 -19.45
N ASP A 240 6.00 25.84 -19.69
CA ASP A 240 6.19 26.40 -21.04
C ASP A 240 7.04 25.52 -21.98
N THR A 241 7.68 24.46 -21.48
CA THR A 241 8.42 23.46 -22.28
C THR A 241 7.58 22.28 -22.73
N ALA A 242 6.35 22.16 -22.21
CA ALA A 242 5.43 21.12 -22.62
C ALA A 242 4.98 21.31 -24.07
N VAL A 243 4.76 20.19 -24.76
CA VAL A 243 4.12 20.21 -26.09
C VAL A 243 2.61 20.12 -25.90
N PRO A 244 1.81 21.15 -26.24
CA PRO A 244 0.38 21.18 -25.95
C PRO A 244 -0.40 19.98 -26.50
N ALA A 245 -0.02 19.52 -27.69
CA ALA A 245 -0.64 18.37 -28.34
C ALA A 245 -0.39 17.05 -27.58
N PHE A 246 0.75 16.89 -26.91
CA PHE A 246 1.05 15.70 -26.12
C PHE A 246 0.25 15.70 -24.82
N VAL A 247 0.24 16.83 -24.11
CA VAL A 247 -0.58 17.01 -22.90
C VAL A 247 -2.06 16.76 -23.20
N ALA A 248 -2.57 17.28 -24.31
CA ALA A 248 -3.95 17.03 -24.74
C ALA A 248 -4.23 15.54 -25.00
N ALA A 249 -3.31 14.83 -25.65
CA ALA A 249 -3.41 13.40 -25.92
C ALA A 249 -3.40 12.59 -24.62
N ASP A 250 -2.51 12.93 -23.67
CA ASP A 250 -2.42 12.28 -22.36
C ASP A 250 -3.73 12.44 -21.57
N LEU A 251 -4.26 13.67 -21.48
CA LEU A 251 -5.55 13.94 -20.83
C LEU A 251 -6.70 13.14 -21.49
N LEU A 252 -6.73 13.05 -22.81
CA LEU A 252 -7.77 12.30 -23.53
C LEU A 252 -7.63 10.79 -23.36
N SER A 253 -6.40 10.28 -23.24
CA SER A 253 -6.13 8.84 -23.07
C SER A 253 -6.79 8.28 -21.81
N GLN A 254 -6.79 9.03 -20.71
CA GLN A 254 -7.49 8.63 -19.49
C GLN A 254 -8.99 8.94 -19.57
N ALA A 255 -9.38 10.06 -20.17
CA ALA A 255 -10.79 10.46 -20.26
C ALA A 255 -11.66 9.45 -21.03
N GLU A 256 -11.09 8.67 -21.95
CA GLU A 256 -11.86 7.67 -22.70
C GLU A 256 -12.16 6.38 -21.92
N HIS A 257 -11.56 6.17 -20.75
CA HIS A 257 -11.78 4.96 -19.94
C HIS A 257 -13.23 4.83 -19.47
N GLY A 258 -13.80 5.89 -18.88
CA GLY A 258 -15.16 5.89 -18.32
C GLY A 258 -15.73 7.30 -18.17
N VAL A 259 -17.07 7.40 -18.06
CA VAL A 259 -17.76 8.69 -17.84
C VAL A 259 -17.49 9.28 -16.45
N ASP A 260 -17.05 8.42 -15.53
CA ASP A 260 -16.65 8.71 -14.15
C ASP A 260 -15.17 9.06 -14.01
N SER A 261 -14.37 8.94 -15.07
CA SER A 261 -12.97 9.37 -15.09
C SER A 261 -12.83 10.87 -14.84
N GLN A 262 -11.69 11.26 -14.26
CA GLN A 262 -11.35 12.66 -14.01
C GLN A 262 -9.92 12.94 -14.45
N VAL A 263 -9.73 14.02 -15.20
CA VAL A 263 -8.40 14.49 -15.59
C VAL A 263 -8.16 15.90 -15.06
N ILE A 264 -6.93 16.16 -14.62
CA ILE A 264 -6.51 17.46 -14.08
C ILE A 264 -5.30 17.96 -14.87
N LEU A 265 -5.40 19.17 -15.39
CA LEU A 265 -4.25 19.92 -15.92
C LEU A 265 -3.83 20.98 -14.91
N VAL A 266 -2.57 21.02 -14.52
CA VAL A 266 -1.98 22.07 -13.67
C VAL A 266 -0.90 22.78 -14.47
N SER A 267 -0.87 24.11 -14.43
CA SER A 267 0.18 24.91 -15.09
C SER A 267 0.28 26.31 -14.46
N GLU A 268 1.44 26.94 -14.57
CA GLU A 268 1.64 28.37 -14.32
C GLU A 268 1.31 29.24 -15.54
N SER A 269 1.12 28.63 -16.71
CA SER A 269 0.96 29.34 -17.98
C SER A 269 -0.47 29.29 -18.49
N ALA A 270 -1.17 30.42 -18.37
CA ALA A 270 -2.51 30.58 -18.95
C ALA A 270 -2.50 30.38 -20.48
N ALA A 271 -1.41 30.79 -21.15
CA ALA A 271 -1.23 30.59 -22.58
C ALA A 271 -1.13 29.09 -22.94
N LEU A 272 -0.34 28.32 -22.19
CA LEU A 272 -0.23 26.88 -22.38
C LEU A 272 -1.59 26.19 -22.18
N ILE A 273 -2.31 26.53 -21.10
CA ILE A 273 -3.65 25.97 -20.85
C ILE A 273 -4.59 26.26 -22.03
N GLY A 274 -4.54 27.46 -22.61
CA GLY A 274 -5.30 27.81 -23.80
C GLY A 274 -5.00 26.88 -24.97
N LEU A 275 -3.72 26.71 -25.30
CA LEU A 275 -3.25 25.85 -26.39
C LEU A 275 -3.62 24.36 -26.17
N VAL A 276 -3.48 23.85 -24.94
CA VAL A 276 -3.86 22.47 -24.60
C VAL A 276 -5.35 22.27 -24.79
N ARG A 277 -6.20 23.23 -24.40
CA ARG A 277 -7.65 23.13 -24.58
C ARG A 277 -8.05 23.09 -26.05
N GLU A 278 -7.41 23.89 -26.91
CA GLU A 278 -7.62 23.84 -28.36
C GLU A 278 -7.26 22.47 -28.93
N GLU A 279 -6.11 21.90 -28.52
CA GLU A 279 -5.70 20.56 -28.94
C GLU A 279 -6.62 19.46 -28.40
N VAL A 280 -7.14 19.57 -27.16
CA VAL A 280 -8.14 18.64 -26.62
C VAL A 280 -9.40 18.64 -27.50
N GLU A 281 -9.92 19.80 -27.89
CA GLU A 281 -11.11 19.88 -28.75
C GLU A 281 -10.86 19.25 -30.14
N LYS A 282 -9.72 19.54 -30.73
CA LYS A 282 -9.29 19.00 -32.03
C LYS A 282 -9.11 17.49 -32.01
N GLN A 283 -8.47 16.95 -30.98
CA GLN A 283 -8.17 15.52 -30.85
C GLN A 283 -9.36 14.70 -30.37
N LEU A 284 -10.28 15.29 -29.61
CA LEU A 284 -11.51 14.62 -29.16
C LEU A 284 -12.44 14.27 -30.33
N ALA A 285 -12.53 15.14 -31.35
CA ALA A 285 -13.47 15.00 -32.46
C ALA A 285 -13.37 13.65 -33.22
N PRO A 286 -12.17 13.15 -33.59
CA PRO A 286 -12.01 11.87 -34.27
C PRO A 286 -12.04 10.63 -33.36
N LEU A 287 -12.07 10.76 -32.02
CA LEU A 287 -12.02 9.59 -31.14
C LEU A 287 -13.28 8.72 -31.25
N PRO A 288 -13.15 7.39 -31.41
CA PRO A 288 -14.29 6.49 -31.39
C PRO A 288 -15.13 6.59 -30.10
N ARG A 289 -14.46 6.82 -28.96
CA ARG A 289 -15.08 6.94 -27.63
C ARG A 289 -15.34 8.40 -27.21
N ARG A 290 -15.41 9.35 -28.16
CA ARG A 290 -15.56 10.80 -27.88
C ARG A 290 -16.70 11.16 -26.92
N ASN A 291 -17.83 10.44 -26.97
CA ASN A 291 -18.98 10.75 -26.11
C ASN A 291 -18.71 10.40 -24.63
N ILE A 292 -17.87 9.40 -24.37
CA ILE A 292 -17.44 9.03 -23.02
C ILE A 292 -16.42 10.06 -22.53
N ALA A 293 -15.38 10.31 -23.34
CA ALA A 293 -14.35 11.30 -23.02
C ALA A 293 -14.93 12.70 -22.80
N ALA A 294 -15.90 13.13 -23.60
CA ALA A 294 -16.59 14.42 -23.41
C ALA A 294 -17.31 14.51 -22.06
N GLN A 295 -17.90 13.42 -21.56
CA GLN A 295 -18.54 13.39 -20.25
C GLN A 295 -17.52 13.42 -19.10
N ALA A 296 -16.42 12.67 -19.21
CA ALA A 296 -15.32 12.75 -18.24
C ALA A 296 -14.73 14.17 -18.17
N LEU A 297 -14.62 14.85 -19.32
CA LEU A 297 -14.12 16.23 -19.41
C LEU A 297 -15.02 17.28 -18.73
N VAL A 298 -16.29 16.95 -18.43
CA VAL A 298 -17.19 17.78 -17.61
C VAL A 298 -16.75 17.77 -16.14
N ASN A 299 -16.25 16.63 -15.66
CA ASN A 299 -15.75 16.44 -14.29
C ASN A 299 -14.31 16.94 -14.08
N SER A 300 -13.66 17.30 -15.18
CA SER A 300 -12.23 17.58 -15.28
C SER A 300 -11.90 19.07 -15.22
N LYS A 301 -10.70 19.41 -14.77
CA LYS A 301 -10.31 20.79 -14.46
C LYS A 301 -8.94 21.14 -15.01
N ALA A 302 -8.80 22.37 -15.51
CA ALA A 302 -7.51 23.03 -15.70
C ALA A 302 -7.32 24.06 -14.59
N ILE A 303 -6.19 23.99 -13.91
CA ILE A 303 -5.88 24.79 -12.74
C ILE A 303 -4.63 25.61 -13.03
N LEU A 304 -4.81 26.93 -13.09
CA LEU A 304 -3.72 27.89 -13.22
C LEU A 304 -3.20 28.22 -11.81
N VAL A 305 -1.92 27.97 -11.56
CA VAL A 305 -1.25 28.27 -10.28
C VAL A 305 -0.22 29.38 -10.43
N ARG A 306 0.28 29.96 -9.33
CA ARG A 306 1.24 31.07 -9.38
C ARG A 306 2.66 30.63 -9.68
N ASN A 307 3.03 29.43 -9.23
CA ASN A 307 4.39 28.91 -9.31
C ASN A 307 4.41 27.39 -9.11
N GLN A 308 5.58 26.79 -9.34
CA GLN A 308 5.82 25.36 -9.21
C GLN A 308 5.58 24.81 -7.80
N GLU A 309 5.81 25.62 -6.75
CA GLU A 309 5.61 25.18 -5.37
C GLU A 309 4.12 24.96 -5.10
N GLU A 310 3.27 25.89 -5.53
CA GLU A 310 1.83 25.75 -5.47
C GLU A 310 1.32 24.56 -6.33
N ALA A 311 1.92 24.31 -7.49
CA ALA A 311 1.59 23.13 -8.30
C ALA A 311 1.86 21.83 -7.52
N ILE A 312 3.07 21.70 -6.95
CA ILE A 312 3.49 20.50 -6.20
C ILE A 312 2.58 20.28 -4.99
N ASP A 313 2.29 21.31 -4.21
CA ASP A 313 1.42 21.21 -3.04
C ASP A 313 -0.01 20.77 -3.43
N LEU A 314 -0.56 21.34 -4.51
CA LEU A 314 -1.87 20.97 -5.03
C LEU A 314 -1.91 19.53 -5.55
N LEU A 315 -0.88 19.09 -6.27
CA LEU A 315 -0.77 17.73 -6.79
C LEU A 315 -0.62 16.70 -5.67
N ASN A 316 0.15 17.01 -4.62
CA ASN A 316 0.27 16.19 -3.43
C ASN A 316 -1.05 16.11 -2.65
N GLU A 317 -1.84 17.19 -2.62
CA GLU A 317 -3.18 17.15 -2.02
C GLU A 317 -4.16 16.37 -2.89
N TYR A 318 -4.05 16.45 -4.22
CA TYR A 318 -4.85 15.66 -5.14
C TYR A 318 -4.53 14.17 -5.00
N ALA A 319 -3.25 13.78 -4.93
CA ALA A 319 -2.78 12.40 -4.82
C ALA A 319 -3.33 11.52 -5.97
N ALA A 320 -2.88 11.82 -7.19
CA ALA A 320 -3.35 11.16 -8.41
C ALA A 320 -2.94 9.67 -8.47
N GLU A 321 -3.77 8.86 -9.12
CA GLU A 321 -3.39 7.55 -9.64
C GLU A 321 -2.15 7.66 -10.56
N HIS A 322 -2.27 8.49 -11.62
CA HIS A 322 -1.20 8.78 -12.57
C HIS A 322 -0.82 10.26 -12.55
N LEU A 323 0.48 10.56 -12.44
CA LEU A 323 1.02 11.92 -12.48
C LEU A 323 2.03 12.09 -13.61
N ILE A 324 1.72 12.92 -14.59
CA ILE A 324 2.63 13.25 -15.70
C ILE A 324 3.27 14.62 -15.42
N LEU A 325 4.60 14.66 -15.41
CA LEU A 325 5.40 15.86 -15.22
C LEU A 325 6.01 16.29 -16.55
N ALA A 326 5.23 17.02 -17.36
CA ALA A 326 5.63 17.61 -18.63
C ALA A 326 6.31 18.98 -18.39
N VAL A 327 7.38 18.98 -17.59
CA VAL A 327 8.08 20.19 -17.15
C VAL A 327 9.59 20.08 -17.33
N ARG A 328 10.26 21.23 -17.33
CA ARG A 328 11.72 21.29 -17.22
C ARG A 328 12.18 20.69 -15.89
N ASN A 329 13.26 19.93 -15.92
CA ASN A 329 13.83 19.26 -14.74
C ASN A 329 12.81 18.36 -14.02
N ALA A 330 11.99 17.62 -14.77
CA ALA A 330 10.93 16.76 -14.25
C ALA A 330 11.38 15.83 -13.11
N GLU A 331 12.61 15.30 -13.15
CA GLU A 331 13.17 14.45 -12.08
C GLU A 331 13.25 15.19 -10.74
N ALA A 332 13.76 16.43 -10.72
CA ALA A 332 13.85 17.24 -9.51
C ALA A 332 12.47 17.63 -8.96
N VAL A 333 11.48 17.83 -9.84
CA VAL A 333 10.09 18.05 -9.44
C VAL A 333 9.49 16.76 -8.86
N GLY A 334 9.76 15.62 -9.50
CA GLY A 334 9.31 14.29 -9.07
C GLY A 334 9.76 13.92 -7.66
N GLU A 335 11.01 14.22 -7.29
CA GLU A 335 11.54 13.99 -5.93
C GLU A 335 10.81 14.78 -4.82
N ARG A 336 10.04 15.82 -5.20
CA ARG A 336 9.22 16.60 -4.26
C ARG A 336 7.78 16.10 -4.16
N ILE A 337 7.37 15.17 -5.03
CA ILE A 337 6.05 14.55 -4.97
C ILE A 337 6.05 13.52 -3.84
N VAL A 338 5.10 13.65 -2.93
CA VAL A 338 4.91 12.71 -1.81
C VAL A 338 3.72 11.77 -2.04
N ASN A 339 2.73 12.17 -2.85
CA ASN A 339 1.52 11.38 -3.11
C ASN A 339 1.25 11.26 -4.62
N ALA A 340 1.54 10.10 -5.20
CA ALA A 340 1.12 9.69 -6.53
C ALA A 340 1.19 8.16 -6.64
N GLY A 341 0.33 7.54 -7.45
CA GLY A 341 0.40 6.11 -7.73
C GLY A 341 1.60 5.76 -8.62
N SER A 342 1.70 6.44 -9.77
CA SER A 342 2.85 6.35 -10.69
C SER A 342 3.18 7.71 -11.30
N ILE A 343 4.47 7.99 -11.50
CA ILE A 343 4.96 9.28 -12.01
C ILE A 343 5.65 9.07 -13.36
N PHE A 344 5.30 9.90 -14.33
CA PHE A 344 5.83 9.90 -15.68
C PHE A 344 6.61 11.19 -15.94
N LEU A 345 7.88 11.08 -16.31
CA LEU A 345 8.81 12.21 -16.36
C LEU A 345 9.08 12.67 -17.79
N GLY A 346 8.75 13.93 -18.08
CA GLY A 346 9.04 14.62 -19.33
C GLY A 346 8.10 14.29 -20.49
N ASN A 347 8.29 15.02 -21.60
CA ASN A 347 7.39 15.03 -22.77
C ASN A 347 7.27 13.70 -23.55
N TYR A 348 8.11 12.71 -23.26
CA TYR A 348 8.14 11.42 -23.99
C TYR A 348 7.76 10.23 -23.11
N SER A 349 7.15 10.49 -21.96
CA SER A 349 6.69 9.47 -21.02
C SER A 349 5.16 9.52 -20.90
N PRO A 350 4.39 9.10 -21.93
CA PRO A 350 2.93 9.07 -21.83
C PRO A 350 2.49 7.98 -20.85
N GLU A 351 1.33 8.17 -20.20
CA GLU A 351 0.71 7.17 -19.30
C GLU A 351 0.59 5.80 -19.97
N ALA A 352 0.20 5.80 -21.25
CA ALA A 352 0.08 4.60 -22.06
C ALA A 352 1.36 3.73 -22.08
N ALA A 353 2.56 4.31 -21.97
CA ALA A 353 3.77 3.51 -21.86
C ALA A 353 3.77 2.68 -20.55
N GLY A 354 3.33 3.27 -19.43
CA GLY A 354 3.18 2.58 -18.14
C GLY A 354 2.06 1.54 -18.13
N ASP A 355 0.94 1.85 -18.79
CA ASP A 355 -0.20 0.93 -18.88
C ASP A 355 0.10 -0.38 -19.59
N TYR A 356 1.09 -0.38 -20.49
CA TYR A 356 1.35 -1.49 -21.38
C TYR A 356 2.74 -2.10 -21.23
N ALA A 357 3.83 -1.31 -21.25
CA ALA A 357 5.14 -1.87 -21.60
C ALA A 357 6.37 -1.25 -20.94
N SER A 358 6.30 -0.18 -20.14
CA SER A 358 7.49 0.40 -19.50
C SER A 358 8.11 -0.55 -18.47
N GLY A 359 7.26 -1.35 -17.81
CA GLY A 359 7.61 -2.27 -16.72
C GLY A 359 7.01 -1.90 -15.37
N THR A 360 6.52 -0.66 -15.19
CA THR A 360 5.76 -0.28 -13.99
C THR A 360 4.40 -0.98 -13.96
N ASN A 361 3.74 -0.99 -12.79
CA ASN A 361 2.44 -1.63 -12.62
C ASN A 361 1.30 -0.61 -12.73
N HIS A 362 0.30 -0.88 -13.58
CA HIS A 362 -0.85 0.01 -13.75
C HIS A 362 -2.00 -0.25 -12.77
N THR A 363 -1.89 -1.24 -11.89
CA THR A 363 -2.93 -1.47 -10.87
C THR A 363 -2.60 -0.54 -9.70
N LEU A 364 -3.14 0.67 -9.75
CA LEU A 364 -2.77 1.80 -8.91
C LEU A 364 -3.92 2.29 -8.03
N PRO A 365 -3.60 2.98 -6.93
CA PRO A 365 -4.60 3.56 -6.05
C PRO A 365 -5.15 4.87 -6.64
N THR A 366 -6.45 4.89 -6.86
CA THR A 366 -7.25 6.04 -7.35
C THR A 366 -7.94 6.79 -6.20
N ASN A 367 -8.70 7.85 -6.50
CA ASN A 367 -9.60 8.52 -5.55
C ASN A 367 -8.87 9.03 -4.29
N GLY A 368 -7.62 9.47 -4.47
CA GLY A 368 -6.76 9.94 -3.38
C GLY A 368 -6.19 8.84 -2.49
N PHE A 369 -6.44 7.55 -2.78
CA PHE A 369 -5.84 6.46 -2.00
C PHE A 369 -4.32 6.40 -2.13
N ALA A 370 -3.73 7.06 -3.13
CA ALA A 370 -2.28 7.24 -3.23
C ALA A 370 -1.65 7.94 -2.01
N LYS A 371 -2.44 8.60 -1.14
CA LYS A 371 -1.96 9.13 0.16
C LYS A 371 -1.56 8.02 1.16
N ALA A 372 -2.01 6.79 0.98
CA ALA A 372 -1.81 5.70 1.95
C ALA A 372 -1.55 4.32 1.32
N TYR A 373 -1.88 4.14 0.04
CA TYR A 373 -1.69 2.90 -0.70
C TYR A 373 -0.62 3.08 -1.76
N SER A 374 0.06 1.99 -2.10
CA SER A 374 0.96 1.89 -3.24
C SER A 374 0.28 1.12 -4.37
N GLY A 375 0.80 1.29 -5.59
CA GLY A 375 0.52 0.38 -6.70
C GLY A 375 0.85 -1.07 -6.37
N VAL A 376 0.28 -2.00 -7.14
CA VAL A 376 0.66 -3.41 -7.06
C VAL A 376 2.15 -3.56 -7.38
N SER A 377 2.83 -4.36 -6.57
CA SER A 377 4.27 -4.63 -6.66
C SER A 377 4.56 -6.09 -6.28
N LEU A 378 5.82 -6.50 -6.30
CA LEU A 378 6.22 -7.81 -5.79
C LEU A 378 5.81 -7.99 -4.31
N ASP A 379 5.92 -6.92 -3.53
CA ASP A 379 5.59 -6.93 -2.10
C ASP A 379 4.10 -7.14 -1.84
N SER A 380 3.23 -6.79 -2.80
CA SER A 380 1.79 -7.01 -2.69
C SER A 380 1.43 -8.50 -2.60
N PHE A 381 2.30 -9.39 -3.10
CA PHE A 381 2.11 -10.84 -3.19
C PHE A 381 2.88 -11.64 -2.13
N VAL A 382 3.58 -10.99 -1.19
CA VAL A 382 4.35 -11.69 -0.14
C VAL A 382 3.91 -11.31 1.27
N LYS A 383 4.21 -12.19 2.20
CA LYS A 383 4.20 -11.93 3.65
C LYS A 383 5.64 -11.81 4.11
N LYS A 384 5.93 -10.87 5.01
CA LYS A 384 7.27 -10.65 5.57
C LYS A 384 7.34 -11.24 6.98
N ILE A 385 7.79 -12.49 7.10
CA ILE A 385 7.86 -13.21 8.38
C ILE A 385 9.13 -12.79 9.13
N THR A 386 8.99 -12.33 10.37
CA THR A 386 10.12 -12.03 11.26
C THR A 386 10.62 -13.29 11.96
N PHE A 387 11.93 -13.37 12.09
CA PHE A 387 12.62 -14.42 12.82
C PHE A 387 13.51 -13.77 13.86
N GLN A 388 13.63 -14.41 15.01
CA GLN A 388 14.56 -14.04 16.06
C GLN A 388 15.26 -15.28 16.59
N GLN A 389 16.54 -15.13 16.88
CA GLN A 389 17.38 -16.15 17.50
C GLN A 389 18.16 -15.51 18.64
N ILE A 390 17.96 -16.04 19.86
CA ILE A 390 18.57 -15.54 21.07
C ILE A 390 19.47 -16.65 21.64
N SER A 391 20.76 -16.35 21.74
CA SER A 391 21.75 -17.20 22.41
C SER A 391 21.65 -17.08 23.94
N PRO A 392 22.26 -17.99 24.73
CA PRO A 392 22.37 -17.84 26.17
C PRO A 392 22.94 -16.48 26.62
N ARG A 393 23.97 -15.98 25.93
CA ARG A 393 24.54 -14.65 26.18
C ARG A 393 23.53 -13.54 25.90
N GLY A 394 22.82 -13.62 24.78
CA GLY A 394 21.79 -12.66 24.42
C GLY A 394 20.64 -12.64 25.43
N LEU A 395 20.20 -13.82 25.90
CA LEU A 395 19.12 -13.92 26.87
C LEU A 395 19.51 -13.34 28.24
N ARG A 396 20.74 -13.56 28.70
CA ARG A 396 21.25 -12.89 29.92
C ARG A 396 21.28 -11.38 29.76
N GLY A 397 21.60 -10.87 28.56
CA GLY A 397 21.63 -9.44 28.28
C GLY A 397 20.25 -8.80 28.23
N ILE A 398 19.28 -9.40 27.50
CA ILE A 398 17.95 -8.81 27.28
C ILE A 398 16.92 -9.20 28.36
N GLY A 399 17.12 -10.33 29.03
CA GLY A 399 16.16 -10.94 29.93
C GLY A 399 15.64 -10.02 31.04
N PRO A 400 16.51 -9.35 31.82
CA PRO A 400 16.06 -8.45 32.89
C PRO A 400 15.16 -7.31 32.41
N ALA A 401 15.43 -6.77 31.20
CA ALA A 401 14.58 -5.74 30.61
C ALA A 401 13.19 -6.30 30.25
N VAL A 402 13.13 -7.51 29.67
CA VAL A 402 11.85 -8.17 29.34
C VAL A 402 11.05 -8.48 30.60
N GLU A 403 11.69 -8.96 31.67
CA GLU A 403 11.02 -9.25 32.94
C GLU A 403 10.44 -7.99 33.58
N ALA A 404 11.19 -6.89 33.61
CA ALA A 404 10.75 -5.61 34.16
C ALA A 404 9.58 -5.02 33.37
N MET A 405 9.63 -5.06 32.03
CA MET A 405 8.52 -4.61 31.19
C MET A 405 7.29 -5.50 31.38
N ALA A 406 7.44 -6.82 31.38
CA ALA A 406 6.34 -7.76 31.58
C ALA A 406 5.70 -7.59 32.97
N GLU A 407 6.47 -7.29 34.01
CA GLU A 407 5.96 -6.99 35.35
C GLU A 407 5.18 -5.67 35.38
N ALA A 408 5.70 -4.61 34.74
CA ALA A 408 5.01 -3.33 34.62
C ALA A 408 3.68 -3.47 33.85
N GLU A 409 3.63 -4.33 32.84
CA GLU A 409 2.42 -4.68 32.09
C GLU A 409 1.53 -5.72 32.80
N SER A 410 1.90 -6.18 34.01
CA SER A 410 1.19 -7.22 34.78
C SER A 410 1.04 -8.56 34.05
N LEU A 411 1.97 -8.87 33.14
CA LEU A 411 2.03 -10.10 32.34
C LEU A 411 2.96 -11.15 33.00
N GLY A 412 2.56 -11.68 34.16
CA GLY A 412 3.39 -12.61 34.95
C GLY A 412 3.90 -13.84 34.19
N ALA A 413 3.09 -14.41 33.28
CA ALA A 413 3.51 -15.54 32.45
C ALA A 413 4.59 -15.18 31.41
N HIS A 414 4.61 -13.94 30.92
CA HIS A 414 5.63 -13.47 29.98
C HIS A 414 6.98 -13.30 30.70
N LYS A 415 6.95 -12.71 31.91
CA LYS A 415 8.13 -12.64 32.79
C LYS A 415 8.67 -14.04 33.08
N GLU A 416 7.83 -14.94 33.55
CA GLU A 416 8.24 -16.29 33.94
C GLU A 416 8.83 -17.10 32.76
N ALA A 417 8.35 -16.89 31.53
CA ALA A 417 8.94 -17.52 30.34
C ALA A 417 10.43 -17.16 30.15
N VAL A 418 10.86 -15.97 30.56
CA VAL A 418 12.27 -15.58 30.58
C VAL A 418 12.96 -16.12 31.84
N SER A 419 12.34 -15.94 33.01
CA SER A 419 12.94 -16.28 34.30
C SER A 419 13.34 -17.75 34.41
N VAL A 420 12.50 -18.69 33.94
CA VAL A 420 12.82 -20.14 33.98
C VAL A 420 14.10 -20.46 33.21
N ARG A 421 14.35 -19.77 32.09
CA ARG A 421 15.54 -19.99 31.25
C ARG A 421 16.77 -19.38 31.89
N LEU A 422 16.66 -18.18 32.46
CA LEU A 422 17.75 -17.55 33.23
C LEU A 422 18.16 -18.44 34.41
N ARG A 423 17.20 -18.87 35.23
CA ARG A 423 17.46 -19.77 36.38
C ARG A 423 18.11 -21.09 35.97
N SER A 424 17.66 -21.70 34.86
CA SER A 424 18.26 -22.94 34.34
C SER A 424 19.73 -22.76 33.94
N MET A 425 20.09 -21.62 33.34
CA MET A 425 21.48 -21.34 32.97
C MET A 425 22.37 -21.09 34.18
N ASP A 426 21.83 -20.53 35.26
CA ASP A 426 22.56 -20.29 36.49
C ASP A 426 22.81 -21.60 37.25
N GLN A 427 21.81 -22.51 37.30
CA GLN A 427 21.94 -23.84 37.89
C GLN A 427 23.00 -24.70 37.19
N LEU A 428 23.03 -24.72 35.86
CA LEU A 428 24.06 -25.41 35.07
C LEU A 428 25.47 -24.83 35.29
N SER A 429 25.58 -23.54 35.63
CA SER A 429 26.86 -22.91 35.92
C SER A 429 27.36 -23.30 37.32
N THR A 430 26.45 -23.48 38.29
CA THR A 430 26.78 -23.93 39.65
C THR A 430 27.15 -25.41 39.73
N GLU A 431 26.51 -26.29 38.93
CA GLU A 431 26.83 -27.73 38.91
C GLU A 431 28.20 -28.01 38.27
N ASN A 432 28.57 -27.29 37.22
CA ASN A 432 29.89 -27.40 36.60
C ASN A 432 31.01 -26.77 37.45
N GLY A 433 30.69 -25.82 38.34
CA GLY A 433 31.64 -25.22 39.28
C GLY A 433 31.90 -26.03 40.55
N GLN A 434 31.05 -27.01 40.87
CA GLN A 434 31.24 -27.91 42.03
C GLN A 434 31.90 -29.25 41.68
N GLY A 435 32.19 -29.51 40.40
CA GLY A 435 32.82 -30.75 39.92
C GLY A 435 34.36 -30.74 39.80
N GLU A 436 35.04 -29.60 39.94
CA GLU A 436 36.51 -29.50 39.79
C GLU A 436 37.30 -29.47 41.10
N ALA A 437 36.73 -30.05 42.16
CA ALA A 437 37.47 -30.34 43.41
C ALA A 437 37.40 -31.83 43.75
N GLY A 438 38.03 -32.69 42.94
CA GLY A 438 38.33 -34.06 43.35
C GLY A 438 38.55 -35.07 42.23
N ASN A 439 39.77 -35.63 42.22
CA ASN A 439 40.25 -36.81 41.49
C ASN A 439 40.55 -36.71 40.00
N GLY A 440 41.85 -36.82 39.70
CA GLY A 440 42.36 -37.12 38.37
C GLY A 440 42.38 -38.61 38.01
N LEU A 441 42.89 -38.84 36.80
CA LEU A 441 43.22 -40.09 36.08
C LEU A 441 42.11 -40.70 35.21
N GLY A 442 42.39 -40.77 33.90
CA GLY A 442 41.84 -41.79 33.00
C GLY A 442 41.43 -41.28 31.62
N ALA A 443 42.28 -41.50 30.62
CA ALA A 443 41.97 -41.33 29.20
C ALA A 443 40.80 -42.21 28.72
N VAL A 444 40.04 -41.79 27.70
CA VAL A 444 39.73 -42.57 26.45
C VAL A 444 39.28 -41.60 25.33
N GLU A 445 39.76 -41.90 24.12
CA GLU A 445 39.55 -41.31 22.80
C GLU A 445 38.13 -41.39 22.19
N ASN A 446 37.93 -40.50 21.20
CA ASN A 446 37.23 -40.64 19.90
C ASN A 446 35.70 -40.75 19.81
N ALA A 447 35.11 -39.77 19.08
CA ALA A 447 34.63 -40.03 17.72
C ALA A 447 34.41 -38.70 16.94
N GLN A 448 35.18 -38.53 15.86
CA GLN A 448 34.97 -37.54 14.81
C GLN A 448 33.71 -37.88 13.97
N ALA A 449 33.02 -36.85 13.49
CA ALA A 449 32.37 -36.88 12.18
C ALA A 449 32.65 -35.56 11.46
N ASP A 450 33.46 -35.70 10.42
CA ASP A 450 33.99 -34.75 9.46
C ASP A 450 32.92 -34.19 8.52
N LEU A 451 32.95 -32.89 8.26
CA LEU A 451 32.45 -32.28 7.02
C LEU A 451 33.38 -31.13 6.63
N SER A 452 34.52 -31.50 6.04
CA SER A 452 35.41 -30.64 5.28
C SER A 452 34.95 -30.49 3.83
N SER A 453 35.01 -29.27 3.30
CA SER A 453 35.20 -28.92 1.88
C SER A 453 35.62 -27.44 1.77
N PRO A 454 36.40 -27.04 0.75
CA PRO A 454 37.68 -26.33 0.95
C PRO A 454 37.62 -24.81 0.73
N PRO A 455 38.64 -24.04 1.17
CA PRO A 455 38.72 -22.60 0.91
C PRO A 455 39.31 -22.32 -0.48
N LEU A 456 38.68 -21.38 -1.20
CA LEU A 456 39.24 -20.75 -2.39
C LEU A 456 40.29 -19.70 -1.98
N SER A 457 41.41 -19.73 -2.68
CA SER A 457 42.63 -18.94 -2.51
C SER A 457 42.45 -17.44 -2.68
N VAL A 458 43.08 -16.68 -1.78
CA VAL A 458 43.27 -15.22 -1.85
C VAL A 458 44.68 -14.96 -2.40
N ASN A 459 44.81 -14.12 -3.42
CA ASN A 459 46.09 -13.54 -3.84
C ASN A 459 46.14 -12.06 -3.45
N ASP A 460 47.20 -11.74 -2.71
CA ASP A 460 48.00 -10.50 -2.60
C ASP A 460 47.42 -9.12 -2.91
N GLU A 461 47.39 -8.23 -1.90
CA GLU A 461 48.17 -6.98 -1.79
C GLU A 461 47.66 -6.08 -0.62
N PRO A 462 48.41 -5.06 -0.12
CA PRO A 462 49.32 -5.14 1.01
C PRO A 462 48.78 -4.47 2.31
N GLN A 463 49.35 -4.85 3.45
CA GLN A 463 49.10 -4.22 4.76
C GLN A 463 49.64 -2.77 4.85
N PRO A 464 48.98 -1.91 5.64
CA PRO A 464 49.66 -0.90 6.43
C PRO A 464 49.49 -1.16 7.94
N THR A 465 50.63 -1.48 8.56
CA THR A 465 51.13 -1.07 9.88
C THR A 465 50.15 -0.57 10.95
N ALA A 466 50.17 -1.28 12.08
CA ALA A 466 49.61 -0.85 13.35
C ALA A 466 50.31 0.41 13.89
N THR A 467 49.52 1.41 14.27
CA THR A 467 49.89 2.37 15.32
C THR A 467 48.80 2.40 16.38
N ASN A 468 49.18 2.01 17.58
CA ASN A 468 48.47 2.24 18.84
C ASN A 468 48.02 3.70 18.94
N ASN A 469 46.71 3.94 19.02
CA ASN A 469 46.17 4.98 19.90
C ASN A 469 44.70 4.71 20.20
N ASP A 470 44.47 4.23 21.41
CA ASP A 470 43.19 4.04 22.04
C ASP A 470 42.62 5.42 22.44
N GLN A 471 41.88 6.05 21.53
CA GLN A 471 41.01 7.20 21.81
C GLN A 471 39.80 7.17 20.86
N ARG A 472 38.73 6.45 21.23
CA ARG A 472 37.43 6.67 20.57
C ARG A 472 36.93 8.07 20.98
N PRO A 473 36.59 8.94 20.02
CA PRO A 473 36.08 10.27 20.36
C PRO A 473 34.71 10.12 21.02
N THR A 474 34.57 10.67 22.23
CA THR A 474 33.27 11.00 22.80
C THR A 474 32.53 11.86 21.78
N ILE A 475 31.29 11.49 21.45
CA ILE A 475 30.44 12.28 20.54
C ILE A 475 30.23 13.63 21.20
N ASN A 476 31.00 14.62 20.74
CA ASN A 476 30.89 16.00 21.13
C ASN A 476 29.48 16.48 20.75
N GLN A 477 28.71 17.06 21.69
CA GLN A 477 27.34 17.55 21.45
C GLN A 477 27.25 18.49 20.23
N GLN A 478 28.36 19.12 19.87
CA GLN A 478 28.51 19.96 18.67
C GLN A 478 28.39 19.22 17.32
N ARG A 479 28.44 17.88 17.28
CA ARG A 479 28.32 17.10 16.03
C ARG A 479 26.91 16.59 15.72
N LEU A 480 25.98 16.60 16.68
CA LEU A 480 24.61 16.14 16.47
C LEU A 480 23.84 17.01 15.46
N THR A 481 24.14 18.30 15.41
CA THR A 481 23.50 19.27 14.50
C THR A 481 23.78 18.99 13.01
N PHE A 482 24.88 18.31 12.67
CA PHE A 482 25.18 17.93 11.28
C PHE A 482 24.37 16.72 10.78
N VAL A 483 23.77 15.95 11.70
CA VAL A 483 23.00 14.74 11.39
C VAL A 483 21.49 15.01 11.41
N ILE A 484 21.07 16.08 12.08
CA ILE A 484 19.66 16.47 12.20
C ILE A 484 19.29 17.35 11.00
N ARG A 485 18.20 16.99 10.30
CA ARG A 485 17.71 17.74 9.14
C ARG A 485 17.37 19.20 9.54
N PRO A 486 17.70 20.22 8.73
CA PRO A 486 17.48 21.62 9.09
C PRO A 486 16.04 21.99 9.44
N HIS A 487 15.03 21.26 8.94
CA HIS A 487 13.63 21.49 9.34
C HIS A 487 13.32 20.98 10.75
N ILE A 488 13.95 19.89 11.21
CA ILE A 488 13.77 19.38 12.58
C ILE A 488 14.41 20.33 13.59
N LEU A 489 15.57 20.91 13.27
CA LEU A 489 16.18 21.96 14.10
C LEU A 489 15.33 23.24 14.19
N ARG A 490 14.39 23.43 13.26
CA ARG A 490 13.47 24.58 13.22
C ARG A 490 12.10 24.28 13.84
N LEU A 491 11.83 23.03 14.25
CA LEU A 491 10.60 22.71 14.96
C LEU A 491 10.67 23.31 16.36
N ALA A 492 9.63 24.05 16.74
CA ALA A 492 9.40 24.40 18.13
C ALA A 492 9.01 23.12 18.90
N PRO A 493 9.47 22.94 20.15
CA PRO A 493 8.89 21.94 21.03
C PRO A 493 7.37 22.09 21.07
N TYR A 494 6.66 20.97 21.19
CA TYR A 494 5.21 20.98 21.41
C TYR A 494 4.89 21.91 22.59
N SER A 495 3.97 22.84 22.35
CA SER A 495 3.50 23.84 23.31
C SER A 495 2.03 23.54 23.58
N SER A 496 1.67 23.38 24.85
CA SER A 496 0.27 23.19 25.23
C SER A 496 -0.44 24.54 25.35
N ALA A 497 -1.78 24.57 25.30
CA ALA A 497 -2.54 25.80 25.53
C ALA A 497 -2.22 26.48 26.89
N ARG A 498 -1.70 25.71 27.85
CA ARG A 498 -1.16 26.21 29.13
C ARG A 498 0.12 27.02 28.95
N ASP A 499 1.04 26.55 28.10
CA ASP A 499 2.31 27.22 27.83
C ASP A 499 2.11 28.50 27.01
N GLU A 500 1.00 28.58 26.28
CA GLU A 500 0.60 29.74 25.47
C GLU A 500 -0.31 30.73 26.21
N TYR A 501 -0.81 30.38 27.40
CA TYR A 501 -1.70 31.25 28.17
C TYR A 501 -0.93 32.40 28.84
N SER A 502 -1.10 33.62 28.32
CA SER A 502 -0.48 34.84 28.87
C SER A 502 -1.42 35.70 29.72
N GLY A 503 -2.56 35.15 30.16
CA GLY A 503 -3.53 35.88 30.98
C GLY A 503 -3.15 35.94 32.46
N LYS A 504 -3.87 36.77 33.23
CA LYS A 504 -3.59 36.99 34.66
C LYS A 504 -4.30 35.99 35.59
N GLU A 505 -5.17 35.14 35.06
CA GLU A 505 -5.93 34.15 35.84
C GLU A 505 -5.10 32.86 36.01
N GLY A 506 -5.42 32.04 37.01
CA GLY A 506 -4.74 30.75 37.20
C GLY A 506 -5.27 29.66 36.26
N VAL A 507 -4.39 28.75 35.82
CA VAL A 507 -4.78 27.51 35.11
C VAL A 507 -5.12 26.44 36.14
N PHE A 508 -6.36 25.94 36.16
CA PHE A 508 -6.85 25.07 37.23
C PHE A 508 -7.18 23.62 36.79
N LEU A 509 -7.22 23.32 35.49
CA LEU A 509 -7.44 21.97 34.98
C LEU A 509 -6.69 21.81 33.65
N ASP A 510 -5.98 20.69 33.52
CA ASP A 510 -5.23 20.31 32.33
C ASP A 510 -5.91 19.07 31.72
N ALA A 511 -6.18 19.10 30.42
CA ALA A 511 -6.92 18.02 29.75
C ALA A 511 -6.11 16.71 29.67
N ASN A 512 -4.79 16.74 29.90
CA ASN A 512 -3.92 15.59 29.69
C ASN A 512 -3.24 15.01 30.93
N GLU A 513 -3.51 15.52 32.14
CA GLU A 513 -3.00 14.91 33.37
C GLU A 513 -4.10 14.78 34.43
N ASN A 514 -4.31 13.56 34.93
CA ASN A 514 -5.17 13.31 36.09
C ASN A 514 -4.51 13.97 37.32
N PRO A 515 -5.10 15.02 37.93
CA PRO A 515 -4.43 15.80 38.95
C PRO A 515 -4.31 15.10 40.32
N LEU A 516 -4.72 13.83 40.46
CA LEU A 516 -4.82 13.16 41.76
C LEU A 516 -3.98 11.90 41.97
N GLY A 517 -3.16 11.48 41.00
CA GLY A 517 -2.37 10.23 41.14
C GLY A 517 -3.25 8.97 41.22
N SER A 518 -2.64 7.79 41.02
CA SER A 518 -3.38 6.53 40.90
C SER A 518 -4.15 6.15 42.16
N VAL A 519 -5.49 6.20 42.13
CA VAL A 519 -6.33 5.52 43.12
C VAL A 519 -7.58 4.94 42.43
N THR A 520 -7.56 3.60 42.31
CA THR A 520 -8.69 2.65 42.22
C THR A 520 -9.83 2.90 41.21
N ALA A 521 -9.85 1.98 40.22
CA ALA A 521 -10.96 1.40 39.48
C ALA A 521 -12.38 2.03 39.53
N ALA A 522 -12.91 2.20 38.30
CA ALA A 522 -14.33 2.23 37.91
C ALA A 522 -15.15 3.50 38.24
N ALA A 523 -15.09 4.52 37.37
CA ALA A 523 -16.27 5.35 37.04
C ALA A 523 -16.04 6.45 35.98
N PHE A 524 -14.82 6.81 35.60
CA PHE A 524 -14.62 7.96 34.70
C PHE A 524 -14.54 7.53 33.23
N ASN A 525 -15.69 7.47 32.58
CA ASN A 525 -15.78 7.36 31.13
C ASN A 525 -15.29 8.65 30.47
N ARG A 526 -14.41 8.49 29.49
CA ARG A 526 -13.92 9.54 28.60
C ARG A 526 -15.07 10.04 27.72
N TYR A 527 -15.05 11.34 27.45
CA TYR A 527 -15.94 12.20 26.66
C TYR A 527 -17.01 11.59 25.72
N PRO A 528 -18.17 12.28 25.57
CA PRO A 528 -18.61 13.46 26.33
C PRO A 528 -19.27 13.07 27.67
N ASP A 529 -18.92 13.79 28.75
CA ASP A 529 -19.57 13.64 30.07
C ASP A 529 -21.00 14.23 30.02
N PRO A 530 -22.06 13.43 30.20
CA PRO A 530 -23.43 13.90 30.15
C PRO A 530 -23.84 14.82 31.32
N TYR A 531 -22.96 15.08 32.29
CA TYR A 531 -23.26 15.81 33.53
C TYR A 531 -22.49 17.14 33.70
N GLN A 532 -22.04 17.78 32.61
CA GLN A 532 -21.27 19.04 32.65
C GLN A 532 -21.82 20.09 33.64
N TRP A 533 -23.13 20.25 33.73
CA TRP A 533 -23.72 21.25 34.61
C TRP A 533 -23.51 20.94 36.11
N ALA A 534 -23.66 19.67 36.50
CA ALA A 534 -23.43 19.25 37.88
C ALA A 534 -21.96 19.41 38.30
N VAL A 535 -21.03 19.26 37.36
CA VAL A 535 -19.59 19.53 37.57
C VAL A 535 -19.35 21.03 37.80
N LYS A 536 -19.95 21.89 36.96
CA LYS A 536 -19.87 23.35 37.14
C LYS A 536 -20.43 23.80 38.48
N GLU A 537 -21.55 23.23 38.92
CA GLU A 537 -22.15 23.56 40.22
C GLU A 537 -21.24 23.24 41.41
N LYS A 538 -20.59 22.06 41.39
CA LYS A 538 -19.64 21.69 42.45
C LYS A 538 -18.40 22.59 42.44
N LEU A 539 -17.84 22.85 41.26
CA LEU A 539 -16.67 23.74 41.13
C LEU A 539 -16.99 25.18 41.56
N ALA A 540 -18.16 25.68 41.19
CA ALA A 540 -18.68 26.98 41.60
C ALA A 540 -18.77 27.12 43.12
N ALA A 541 -19.31 26.11 43.80
CA ALA A 541 -19.40 26.09 45.26
C ALA A 541 -18.01 26.09 45.93
N ILE A 542 -17.07 25.31 45.41
CA ILE A 542 -15.69 25.24 45.93
C ILE A 542 -14.96 26.57 45.73
N LYS A 543 -15.21 27.26 44.62
CA LYS A 543 -14.47 28.46 44.22
C LYS A 543 -15.17 29.78 44.54
N GLY A 544 -16.40 29.73 45.06
CA GLY A 544 -17.18 30.93 45.39
C GLY A 544 -17.57 31.76 44.17
N VAL A 545 -17.73 31.14 43.01
CA VAL A 545 -18.15 31.79 41.75
C VAL A 545 -19.46 31.19 41.25
N ARG A 546 -20.20 31.86 40.34
CA ARG A 546 -21.43 31.27 39.81
C ARG A 546 -21.12 30.19 38.76
N PRO A 547 -21.86 29.07 38.68
CA PRO A 547 -21.63 28.00 37.71
C PRO A 547 -21.61 28.49 36.25
N ALA A 548 -22.44 29.49 35.93
CA ALA A 548 -22.51 30.11 34.60
C ALA A 548 -21.23 30.88 34.21
N GLN A 549 -20.36 31.21 35.17
CA GLN A 549 -19.07 31.87 34.94
C GLN A 549 -17.92 30.86 34.77
N ILE A 550 -18.23 29.56 34.80
CA ILE A 550 -17.28 28.48 34.58
C ILE A 550 -17.46 27.93 33.16
N PHE A 551 -16.40 28.01 32.35
CA PHE A 551 -16.32 27.33 31.07
C PHE A 551 -15.70 25.93 31.27
N LEU A 552 -16.28 24.90 30.65
CA LEU A 552 -15.74 23.54 30.62
C LEU A 552 -15.63 23.13 29.15
N GLY A 553 -14.41 22.88 28.69
CA GLY A 553 -14.14 22.42 27.32
C GLY A 553 -14.52 20.95 27.10
N ASN A 554 -14.79 20.60 25.84
CA ASN A 554 -15.02 19.22 25.41
C ASN A 554 -13.87 18.77 24.50
N GLY A 555 -12.93 17.97 25.03
CA GLY A 555 -11.83 17.41 24.26
C GLY A 555 -10.50 18.13 24.44
N SER A 556 -9.44 17.51 23.95
CA SER A 556 -8.01 17.80 24.15
C SER A 556 -7.48 19.07 23.46
N ASP A 557 -8.37 20.00 23.13
CA ASP A 557 -8.05 21.17 22.30
C ASP A 557 -8.26 22.45 23.11
#